data_AF-A0A2E4B840-F1
#
_entry.id   AF-A0A2E4B840-F1
#
_cell.length_a   1.000
_cell.length_b   1.000
_cell.length_c   1.000
_cell.angle_alpha   90.00
_cell.angle_beta   90.00
_cell.angle_gamma   90.00
#
_symmetry.space_group_name_H-M   'P 1'
#
loop_
_entity.id
_entity.type
_entity.pdbx_description
1 polymer ?
#
loop_
_entity_poly.entity_id
_entity_poly.type
_entity_poly.pdbx_seq_one_letter_code
_entity_poly.pdbx_strand_id
1 'polypeptide(L)' 'MAVFSIERVAALAGKVTFGLPGHSPLGGVFDVEISGEGVEDWLLAATHHAGRARVPRHLGDERAMAEDGEAVTWFER' A
#
# COMPACT_ATOMS: atom_id res chain seq x y z
N MET A 1 -9.92 9.46 1.94
CA MET A 1 -8.86 9.76 2.93
C MET A 1 -8.01 8.52 3.08
N ALA A 2 -6.68 8.62 3.11
CA ALA A 2 -5.78 7.47 3.25
C ALA A 2 -4.86 7.65 4.45
N VAL A 3 -4.76 6.62 5.30
CA VAL A 3 -3.93 6.61 6.50
C VAL A 3 -3.10 5.34 6.50
N PHE A 4 -1.80 5.46 6.72
CA PHE A 4 -0.88 4.34 6.83
C PHE A 4 0.37 4.76 7.61
N SER A 5 1.18 3.79 8.01
CA SER A 5 2.43 4.04 8.71
C SER A 5 3.61 3.56 7.87
N ILE A 6 4.77 4.21 7.99
CA ILE A 6 6.02 3.78 7.34
C ILE A 6 7.15 3.67 8.36
N GLU A 7 8.07 2.72 8.20
CA GLU A 7 9.17 2.52 9.16
C GLU A 7 10.21 3.64 9.10
N ARG A 8 10.60 4.17 10.28
CA ARG A 8 11.58 5.26 10.35
C ARG A 8 12.97 4.85 9.89
N VAL A 9 13.39 3.61 10.20
CA VAL A 9 14.73 3.12 9.84
C VAL A 9 14.86 2.94 8.32
N ALA A 10 13.81 2.46 7.65
CA ALA A 10 13.78 2.41 6.20
C ALA A 10 13.81 3.83 5.59
N ALA A 11 13.01 4.74 6.13
CA ALA A 11 12.99 6.14 5.67
C ALA A 11 14.34 6.84 5.84
N LEU A 12 15.08 6.56 6.93
CA LEU A 12 16.43 7.06 7.15
C LEU A 12 17.41 6.60 6.05
N ALA A 13 17.22 5.40 5.53
CA ALA A 13 17.98 4.86 4.40
C ALA A 13 17.45 5.32 3.02
N GLY A 14 16.48 6.24 2.99
CA GLY A 14 15.84 6.70 1.75
C GLY A 14 14.92 5.65 1.11
N LYS A 15 14.34 4.75 1.91
CA LYS A 15 13.44 3.68 1.48
C LYS A 15 12.07 3.83 2.13
N VAL A 16 11.07 3.14 1.57
CA VAL A 16 9.71 3.08 2.13
C VAL A 16 9.33 1.62 2.35
N THR A 17 8.82 1.33 3.54
CA THR A 17 8.18 0.06 3.88
C THR A 17 7.02 0.35 4.83
N PHE A 18 5.91 -0.36 4.64
CA PHE A 18 4.67 -0.17 5.42
C PHE A 18 4.64 -1.01 6.70
N GLY A 19 5.63 -1.90 6.89
CA GLY A 19 5.69 -2.82 8.01
C GLY A 19 4.61 -3.93 7.93
N LEU A 20 4.78 -4.98 8.73
CA LEU A 20 3.75 -6.00 8.89
C LEU A 20 2.74 -5.58 9.96
N PRO A 21 1.44 -5.83 9.76
CA PRO A 21 0.43 -5.75 10.81
C PRO A 21 0.90 -6.41 12.11
N GLY A 22 0.65 -5.76 13.25
CA GLY A 22 1.00 -6.27 14.58
C GLY A 22 2.50 -6.27 14.92
N HIS A 23 3.38 -5.88 13.98
CA HIS A 23 4.81 -5.76 14.25
C HIS A 23 5.18 -4.33 14.61
N SER A 24 5.96 -4.19 15.68
CA SER A 24 6.48 -2.89 16.11
C SER A 24 7.95 -2.78 15.69
N PRO A 25 8.27 -1.98 14.65
CA PRO A 25 9.61 -1.91 14.11
C PRO A 25 10.56 -1.21 15.09
N LEU A 26 11.83 -1.65 15.09
CA LEU A 26 12.89 -0.95 15.82
C LEU A 26 13.00 0.48 15.30
N GLY A 27 12.92 1.46 16.21
CA GLY A 27 12.91 2.89 15.84
C GLY A 27 11.54 3.45 15.49
N GLY A 28 10.48 2.63 15.50
CA GLY A 28 9.09 3.06 15.32
C GLY A 28 8.73 3.46 13.90
N VAL A 29 7.58 4.14 13.76
CA VAL A 29 6.96 4.50 12.47
C VAL A 29 6.67 5.99 12.38
N PHE A 30 6.55 6.50 11.15
CA PHE A 30 5.84 7.73 10.87
C PHE A 30 4.39 7.41 10.50
N ASP A 31 3.44 8.11 11.12
CA ASP A 31 2.03 8.06 10.69
C ASP A 31 1.82 9.09 9.59
N VAL A 32 1.26 8.63 8.48
CA VAL A 32 1.06 9.42 7.26
C VAL A 32 -0.43 9.49 6.98
N GLU A 33 -0.93 10.72 6.84
CA GLU A 33 -2.29 11.00 6.41
C GLU A 33 -2.27 11.75 5.08
N ILE A 34 -3.09 11.27 4.13
CA ILE A 34 -3.35 11.94 2.86
C ILE A 34 -4.85 12.22 2.79
N SER A 35 -5.20 13.51 2.77
CA SER A 35 -6.58 13.98 2.69
C SER A 35 -6.76 15.01 1.57
N GLY A 36 -7.98 15.09 1.05
CA GLY A 36 -8.33 15.90 -0.12
C GLY A 36 -9.55 15.33 -0.82
N GLU A 37 -10.25 16.18 -1.57
CA GLU A 37 -11.36 15.78 -2.43
C GLU A 37 -10.84 14.87 -3.55
N GLY A 38 -11.51 13.73 -3.78
CA GLY A 38 -11.14 12.79 -4.85
C GLY A 38 -9.82 12.03 -4.63
N VAL A 39 -9.28 11.96 -3.41
CA VAL A 39 -8.00 11.25 -3.15
C VAL A 39 -8.01 9.78 -3.60
N GLU A 40 -9.17 9.11 -3.51
CA GLU A 40 -9.33 7.73 -3.97
C GLU A 40 -9.22 7.63 -5.49
N ASP A 41 -9.93 8.49 -6.22
CA ASP A 41 -9.85 8.57 -7.68
C ASP A 41 -8.43 8.92 -8.13
N TRP A 42 -7.77 9.84 -7.41
CA TRP A 42 -6.39 10.21 -7.67
C TRP A 42 -5.43 9.02 -7.51
N LEU A 43 -5.56 8.23 -6.44
CA LEU A 43 -4.76 7.01 -6.22
C LEU A 43 -5.04 5.95 -7.29
N LEU A 44 -6.30 5.75 -7.66
CA LEU A 44 -6.68 4.80 -8.72
C LEU A 44 -6.09 5.21 -10.07
N ALA A 45 -6.16 6.49 -10.42
CA ALA A 45 -5.57 7.03 -11.65
C ALA A 45 -4.05 6.91 -11.66
N ALA A 46 -3.38 7.23 -10.54
CA ALA A 46 -1.92 7.15 -10.41
C ALA A 46 -1.39 5.71 -10.52
N THR A 47 -2.20 4.71 -10.16
CA THR A 47 -1.84 3.28 -10.20
C THR A 47 -2.48 2.53 -11.39
N HIS A 48 -3.04 3.26 -12.34
CA HIS A 48 -3.68 2.68 -13.51
C HIS A 48 -2.66 2.03 -14.45
N HIS A 49 -2.98 0.84 -14.94
CA HIS A 49 -2.19 0.13 -15.94
C HIS A 49 -3.13 -0.62 -16.90
N ALA A 50 -2.74 -0.76 -18.18
CA ALA A 50 -3.58 -1.35 -19.24
C ALA A 50 -4.09 -2.77 -18.92
N GLY A 51 -3.36 -3.52 -18.10
CA GLY A 51 -3.79 -4.84 -17.59
C GLY A 51 -5.11 -4.82 -16.83
N ARG A 52 -5.50 -3.67 -16.24
CA ARG A 52 -6.77 -3.51 -15.52
C ARG A 52 -8.01 -3.69 -16.39
N ALA A 53 -7.91 -3.50 -17.70
CA ALA A 53 -9.01 -3.76 -18.62
C ALA A 53 -9.37 -5.26 -18.69
N ARG A 54 -8.39 -6.14 -18.48
CA ARG A 54 -8.59 -7.60 -18.45
C ARG A 54 -8.82 -8.12 -17.05
N VAL A 55 -8.16 -7.51 -16.06
CA VAL A 55 -8.26 -7.89 -14.66
C VAL A 55 -8.56 -6.64 -13.84
N PRO A 56 -9.84 -6.27 -13.64
CA PRO A 56 -10.22 -5.08 -12.90
C PRO A 56 -9.60 -5.07 -11.50
N ARG A 57 -9.03 -3.93 -11.10
CA ARG A 57 -8.44 -3.69 -9.78
C ARG A 57 -9.05 -2.45 -9.15
N HIS A 58 -9.37 -2.52 -7.87
CA HIS A 58 -9.93 -1.42 -7.07
C HIS A 58 -9.07 -1.23 -5.81
N LEU A 59 -9.21 -0.08 -5.13
CA LEU A 59 -8.54 0.13 -3.84
C LEU A 59 -9.07 -0.89 -2.83
N GLY A 60 -8.15 -1.60 -2.15
CA GLY A 60 -8.51 -2.60 -1.14
C GLY A 60 -9.23 -3.84 -1.69
N ASP A 61 -9.04 -4.19 -2.96
CA ASP A 61 -9.57 -5.45 -3.49
C ASP A 61 -8.91 -6.69 -2.86
N GLU A 62 -9.52 -7.86 -3.06
CA GLU A 62 -9.07 -9.15 -2.52
C GLU A 62 -7.68 -9.59 -3.02
N ARG A 63 -7.05 -8.81 -3.89
CA ARG A 63 -5.72 -9.08 -4.46
C ARG A 63 -4.67 -8.07 -3.98
N ALA A 64 -4.96 -7.31 -2.93
CA ALA A 64 -3.96 -6.54 -2.19
C ALA A 64 -2.90 -7.46 -1.55
N MET A 65 -1.79 -6.91 -1.06
CA MET A 65 -0.82 -7.68 -0.27
C MET A 65 -1.52 -8.38 0.89
N ALA A 66 -1.09 -9.60 1.19
CA ALA A 66 -1.62 -10.35 2.32
C ALA A 66 -1.18 -9.72 3.65
N GLU A 67 -1.89 -10.05 4.74
CA GLU A 67 -1.60 -9.51 6.08
C GLU A 67 -0.23 -9.94 6.62
N ASP A 68 0.33 -11.04 6.11
CA ASP A 68 1.69 -11.49 6.44
C ASP A 68 2.77 -10.84 5.56
N GLY A 69 2.38 -9.93 4.66
CA GLY A 69 3.26 -9.20 3.75
C GLY A 69 3.69 -9.99 2.51
N GLU A 70 3.14 -11.19 2.30
CA GLU A 70 3.36 -11.91 1.05
C GLU A 70 2.66 -11.21 -0.13
N ALA A 71 3.36 -11.20 -1.26
CA ALA A 71 2.84 -10.61 -2.48
C ALA A 71 1.79 -11.55 -3.10
N VAL A 72 0.55 -11.07 -3.27
CA VAL A 72 -0.45 -11.81 -4.03
C VAL A 72 -0.05 -11.80 -5.52
N THR A 73 0.41 -12.95 -6.02
CA THR A 73 0.82 -13.10 -7.41
C THR A 73 -0.37 -13.45 -8.31
N TRP A 74 -0.27 -13.08 -9.59
CA TRP A 74 -1.35 -13.25 -10.57
C TRP A 74 -1.68 -14.71 -10.89
N PHE A 75 -0.82 -15.66 -10.54
CA PHE A 75 -0.94 -17.07 -10.94
C PHE A 75 -1.48 -17.98 -9.83
N GLU A 76 -1.68 -17.44 -8.63
CA GLU A 76 -2.28 -18.16 -7.51
C GLU A 76 -3.79 -17.95 -7.53
N ARG A 77 -4.48 -18.55 -8.52
CA ARG A 77 -5.75 -19.30 -8.43
C ARG A 77 -6.41 -19.50 -9.80
#